data_AF-A0A2R6FAP7-F1
#
_entry.id   AF-A0A2R6FAP7-F1
#
_cell.length_a   1.000
_cell.length_b   1.000
_cell.length_c   1.000
_cell.angle_alpha   90.00
_cell.angle_beta   90.00
_cell.angle_gamma   90.00
#
_symmetry.space_group_name_H-M   'P 1'
#
loop_
_entity.id
_entity.type
_entity.pdbx_description
1 polymer ?
#
loop_
_entity_poly.entity_id
_entity_poly.type
_entity_poly.pdbx_seq_one_letter_code
_entity_poly.pdbx_strand_id
1 'polypeptide(L)'
;MSGRGETPTEESDEEATEAVNSLSFGQTLFDDAGRPVGSIRGIEEGGVFLTTREDVEALSVEHARSGASFGEAELMWRCTVCGEMGEIDGGLPDTCPSCGTEKEDLMYWTED
;
A
#
# COMPACT_ATOMS: atom_id res chain seq x y z
N MET A 1 19.61 -10.25 -44.78
CA MET A 1 18.41 -10.89 -44.21
C MET A 1 17.56 -9.80 -43.60
N SER A 2 16.56 -9.30 -44.35
CA SER A 2 15.65 -8.24 -43.90
C SER A 2 14.37 -8.88 -43.41
N GLY A 3 14.17 -8.92 -42.09
CA GLY A 3 12.92 -9.35 -41.48
C GLY A 3 11.90 -8.23 -41.61
N ARG A 4 10.93 -8.42 -42.49
CA ARG A 4 9.80 -7.51 -42.73
C ARG A 4 8.88 -7.58 -41.51
N GLY A 5 8.88 -6.52 -40.70
CA GLY A 5 7.88 -6.34 -39.67
C GLY A 5 6.51 -6.20 -40.32
N GLU A 6 5.58 -7.06 -39.95
CA GLU A 6 4.17 -6.91 -40.28
C GLU A 6 3.59 -5.90 -39.30
N THR A 7 3.32 -4.68 -39.76
CA THR A 7 2.46 -3.74 -39.00
C THR A 7 1.01 -4.17 -39.22
N PRO A 8 0.25 -4.50 -38.16
CA PRO A 8 -1.19 -4.75 -38.26
C PRO A 8 -1.91 -3.55 -38.88
N THR A 9 -2.92 -3.84 -39.71
CA THR A 9 -3.61 -2.86 -40.55
C THR A 9 -4.58 -2.02 -39.74
N GLU A 10 -4.54 -0.70 -39.93
CA GLU A 10 -5.14 0.36 -39.10
C GLU A 10 -6.68 0.49 -39.17
N GLU A 11 -7.43 -0.53 -39.63
CA GLU A 11 -8.86 -0.36 -39.97
C GLU A 11 -9.83 -1.38 -39.34
N SER A 12 -9.43 -2.11 -38.30
CA SER A 12 -10.33 -3.04 -37.57
C SER A 12 -10.14 -3.01 -36.05
N ASP A 13 -9.60 -1.92 -35.51
CA ASP A 13 -8.99 -1.90 -34.17
C ASP A 13 -9.69 -1.03 -33.12
N GLU A 14 -10.82 -0.36 -33.40
CA GLU A 14 -11.47 0.51 -32.40
C GLU A 14 -12.36 -0.26 -31.40
N GLU A 15 -13.08 -1.32 -31.82
CA GLU A 15 -13.94 -2.07 -30.89
C GLU A 15 -13.19 -3.14 -30.07
N ALA A 16 -12.02 -3.58 -30.54
CA ALA A 16 -11.20 -4.58 -29.83
C ALA A 16 -10.28 -3.95 -28.78
N THR A 17 -9.94 -2.66 -28.90
CA THR A 17 -9.04 -1.95 -27.96
C THR A 17 -9.73 -1.46 -26.69
N GLU A 18 -11.06 -1.32 -26.65
CA GLU A 18 -11.78 -0.93 -25.42
C GLU A 18 -11.91 -2.08 -24.40
N ALA A 19 -11.94 -3.33 -24.85
CA ALA A 19 -12.06 -4.51 -23.98
C ALA A 19 -10.73 -4.90 -23.30
N VAL A 20 -9.59 -4.49 -23.84
CA VAL A 20 -8.25 -4.81 -23.29
C VAL A 20 -7.73 -3.77 -22.28
N ASN A 21 -8.32 -2.57 -22.21
CA ASN A 21 -7.87 -1.51 -21.30
C ASN A 21 -8.84 -1.19 -20.16
N SER A 22 -10.03 -1.79 -20.12
CA SER A 22 -11.00 -1.56 -19.05
C SER A 22 -10.95 -2.69 -18.03
N LEU A 23 -10.02 -2.60 -17.07
CA LEU A 23 -10.11 -3.40 -15.85
C LEU A 23 -11.40 -3.04 -15.12
N SER A 24 -12.17 -4.03 -14.69
CA SER A 24 -13.45 -3.84 -14.02
C SER A 24 -13.44 -4.34 -12.58
N PHE A 25 -14.23 -3.70 -11.71
CA PHE A 25 -14.43 -4.18 -10.34
C PHE A 25 -15.04 -5.59 -10.35
N GLY A 26 -14.49 -6.48 -9.54
CA GLY A 26 -14.88 -7.88 -9.45
C GLY A 26 -14.24 -8.80 -10.50
N GLN A 27 -13.52 -8.25 -11.50
CA GLN A 27 -12.82 -9.05 -12.51
C GLN A 27 -11.76 -9.95 -11.87
N THR A 28 -11.67 -11.20 -12.32
CA THR A 28 -10.63 -12.14 -11.85
C THR A 28 -9.33 -11.91 -12.61
N LEU A 29 -8.23 -11.77 -11.88
CA LEU A 29 -6.88 -11.74 -12.44
C LEU A 29 -6.24 -13.12 -12.37
N PHE A 30 -5.41 -13.41 -13.36
CA PHE A 30 -4.70 -14.66 -13.52
C PHE A 30 -3.20 -14.40 -13.62
N ASP A 31 -2.39 -15.33 -13.14
CA ASP A 31 -0.94 -15.32 -13.36
C ASP A 31 -0.58 -15.79 -14.78
N ASP A 32 0.72 -15.76 -15.10
CA ASP A 32 1.24 -16.21 -16.41
C ASP A 32 0.96 -17.71 -16.69
N ALA A 33 0.78 -18.51 -15.63
CA ALA A 33 0.41 -19.92 -15.74
C ALA A 33 -1.11 -20.12 -15.90
N GLY A 34 -1.91 -19.04 -15.96
CA GLY A 34 -3.36 -19.08 -16.07
C GLY A 34 -4.07 -19.44 -14.77
N ARG A 35 -3.40 -19.38 -13.62
CA ARG A 35 -4.00 -19.65 -12.30
C ARG A 35 -4.68 -18.40 -11.76
N PRO A 36 -5.91 -18.49 -11.22
CA PRO A 36 -6.62 -17.34 -10.69
C PRO A 36 -5.97 -16.84 -9.40
N VAL A 37 -5.60 -15.57 -9.38
CA VAL A 37 -4.93 -14.89 -8.26
C VAL A 37 -5.95 -14.29 -7.28
N GLY A 38 -7.00 -13.66 -7.81
CA GLY A 38 -7.97 -12.92 -7.01
C GLY A 38 -8.88 -12.05 -7.85
N SER A 39 -9.74 -11.25 -7.21
CA SER A 39 -10.66 -10.32 -7.87
C SER A 39 -10.35 -8.85 -7.59
N ILE A 40 -10.52 -7.99 -8.60
CA ILE A 40 -10.26 -6.55 -8.48
C ILE A 40 -11.25 -5.89 -7.53
N ARG A 41 -10.75 -5.25 -6.47
CA ARG A 41 -11.52 -4.45 -5.52
C ARG A 41 -11.30 -2.94 -5.71
N GLY A 42 -10.19 -2.54 -6.33
CA GLY A 42 -9.83 -1.14 -6.52
C GLY A 42 -8.95 -0.93 -7.74
N ILE A 43 -9.08 0.24 -8.37
CA ILE A 43 -8.27 0.67 -9.53
C ILE A 43 -7.85 2.11 -9.23
N GLU A 44 -6.56 2.39 -9.33
CA GLU A 44 -5.95 3.71 -9.15
C GLU A 44 -4.93 3.99 -10.27
N GLU A 45 -4.45 5.23 -10.38
CA GLU A 45 -3.49 5.64 -11.42
C GLU A 45 -2.20 4.81 -11.44
N GLY A 46 -1.84 4.20 -10.30
CA GLY A 46 -0.66 3.35 -10.14
C GLY A 46 -0.89 1.84 -10.26
N GLY A 47 -2.15 1.36 -10.40
CA GLY A 47 -2.42 -0.07 -10.50
C GLY A 47 -3.78 -0.52 -9.94
N VAL A 48 -3.85 -1.80 -9.52
CA VAL A 48 -5.08 -2.43 -9.03
C VAL A 48 -4.90 -3.16 -7.72
N PHE A 49 -5.93 -3.10 -6.89
CA PHE A 49 -6.01 -3.80 -5.60
C PHE A 49 -6.85 -5.06 -5.76
N LEU A 50 -6.35 -6.19 -5.25
CA LEU A 50 -6.99 -7.49 -5.37
C LEU A 50 -7.44 -8.02 -4.01
N THR A 51 -8.58 -8.70 -4.00
CA THR A 51 -8.89 -9.66 -2.93
C THR A 51 -8.27 -11.00 -3.32
N THR A 52 -7.18 -11.37 -2.65
CA THR A 52 -6.48 -12.63 -2.91
C THR A 52 -7.32 -13.82 -2.46
N ARG A 53 -7.27 -14.91 -3.21
CA ARG A 53 -7.88 -16.16 -2.78
C ARG A 53 -7.02 -16.82 -1.70
N GLU A 54 -7.66 -17.63 -0.85
CA GLU A 54 -6.99 -18.34 0.27
C GLU A 54 -5.90 -19.32 -0.22
N ASP A 55 -5.96 -19.75 -1.47
CA ASP A 55 -5.06 -20.73 -2.10
C ASP A 55 -3.87 -20.12 -2.85
N VAL A 56 -3.74 -18.80 -2.87
CA VAL A 56 -2.65 -18.09 -3.53
C VAL A 56 -1.68 -17.59 -2.48
N GLU A 57 -0.46 -18.14 -2.45
CA GLU A 57 0.64 -17.57 -1.67
C GLU A 57 1.01 -16.21 -2.26
N ALA A 58 0.30 -15.17 -1.82
CA ALA A 58 0.78 -13.81 -1.97
C ALA A 58 2.19 -13.78 -1.37
N LEU A 59 3.15 -13.17 -2.07
CA LEU A 59 4.41 -12.77 -1.44
C LEU A 59 4.02 -12.14 -0.10
N SER A 60 4.64 -12.62 0.97
CA SER A 60 4.19 -12.31 2.33
C SER A 60 3.90 -10.83 2.43
N VAL A 61 2.82 -10.47 3.13
CA VAL A 61 2.37 -9.09 3.40
C VAL A 61 3.54 -8.17 3.83
N GLU A 62 4.61 -8.77 4.35
CA GLU A 62 5.92 -8.22 4.69
C GLU A 62 6.80 -7.80 3.47
N HIS A 63 6.82 -8.54 2.37
CA HIS A 63 7.62 -8.24 1.15
C HIS A 63 7.00 -7.16 0.24
N ALA A 64 5.67 -6.99 0.24
CA ALA A 64 5.05 -5.84 -0.43
C ALA A 64 5.23 -4.53 0.37
N ARG A 65 5.58 -4.64 1.66
CA ARG A 65 5.79 -3.52 2.60
C ARG A 65 7.26 -3.25 2.92
N SER A 66 8.22 -3.93 2.29
CA SER A 66 9.64 -3.72 2.55
C SER A 66 10.08 -2.30 2.20
N GLY A 67 10.04 -1.45 3.22
CA GLY A 67 10.55 -0.08 3.26
C GLY A 67 10.13 0.62 4.55
N ALA A 68 8.85 0.58 4.86
CA ALA A 68 8.20 0.98 6.10
C ALA A 68 6.72 0.72 5.86
N SER A 69 6.03 0.21 6.87
CA SER A 69 4.58 0.05 6.84
C SER A 69 3.90 1.38 6.49
N PHE A 70 3.52 1.53 5.22
CA PHE A 70 2.73 2.67 4.75
C PHE A 70 1.43 2.70 5.56
N GLY A 71 1.33 3.62 6.52
CA GLY A 71 0.14 3.83 7.34
C GLY A 71 0.18 3.35 8.79
N GLU A 72 1.33 2.93 9.35
CA GLU A 72 1.48 2.90 10.81
C GLU A 72 2.33 4.11 11.23
N ALA A 73 1.66 5.19 11.63
CA ALA A 73 2.34 6.20 12.42
C ALA A 73 2.74 5.52 13.73
N GLU A 74 4.03 5.40 14.01
CA GLU A 74 4.48 4.94 15.32
C GLU A 74 3.97 5.95 16.35
N LEU A 75 3.11 5.49 17.25
CA LEU A 75 2.53 6.34 18.28
C LEU A 75 3.67 6.81 19.20
N MET A 76 3.92 8.11 19.16
CA MET A 76 4.94 8.76 19.99
C MET A 76 4.28 9.69 20.99
N TRP A 77 4.94 9.97 22.10
CA TRP A 77 4.54 11.04 22.99
C TRP A 77 5.44 12.25 22.75
N ARG A 78 4.89 13.44 22.99
CA ARG A 78 5.61 14.70 22.96
C ARG A 78 5.30 15.51 24.21
N CYS A 79 6.32 16.09 24.82
CA CYS A 79 6.15 17.03 25.93
C CYS A 79 5.73 18.42 25.40
N THR A 80 4.66 18.98 25.96
CA THR A 80 4.16 20.33 25.63
C THR A 80 5.07 21.43 26.17
N VAL A 81 5.85 21.14 27.21
CA VAL A 81 6.70 22.12 27.92
C VAL A 81 8.08 22.25 27.26
N CYS A 82 8.77 21.14 27.01
CA CYS A 82 10.14 21.16 26.49
C CYS A 82 10.29 20.60 25.07
N GLY A 83 9.25 19.96 24.54
CA GLY A 83 9.27 19.39 23.20
C GLY A 83 9.95 18.03 23.07
N GLU A 84 10.42 17.42 24.17
CA GLU A 84 10.98 16.06 24.16
C GLU A 84 9.99 15.06 23.60
N MET A 85 10.49 14.07 22.85
CA MET A 85 9.69 13.05 22.20
C MET A 85 10.20 11.64 22.54
N GLY A 86 9.31 10.66 22.51
CA GLY A 86 9.68 9.26 22.68
C GLY A 86 8.57 8.29 22.29
N GLU A 87 8.92 7.01 22.20
CA GLU A 87 8.03 5.93 21.80
C GLU A 87 6.97 5.62 22.88
N ILE A 88 5.83 5.07 22.45
CA ILE A 88 4.74 4.63 23.33
C ILE A 88 4.59 3.10 23.23
N ASP A 89 5.54 2.35 23.81
CA ASP A 89 5.44 0.89 23.91
C ASP A 89 4.53 0.41 25.07
N GLY A 90 4.32 1.26 26.08
CA GLY A 90 3.59 0.90 27.31
C GLY A 90 2.71 2.01 27.88
N GLY A 91 2.51 3.10 27.15
CA GLY A 91 1.82 4.32 27.59
C GLY A 91 2.78 5.46 27.97
N LEU A 92 2.21 6.60 28.36
CA LEU A 92 2.98 7.80 28.72
C LEU A 92 3.69 7.64 30.07
N PRO A 93 4.95 8.10 30.20
CA PRO A 93 5.66 8.11 31.47
C PRO A 93 4.97 9.04 32.48
N ASP A 94 5.22 8.84 33.78
CA ASP A 94 4.62 9.66 34.85
C ASP A 94 5.17 11.09 34.87
N THR A 95 6.40 11.28 34.39
CA THR A 95 7.04 12.59 34.23
C THR A 95 7.89 12.65 32.96
N CYS A 96 8.08 13.86 32.42
CA CYS A 96 9.00 14.06 31.30
C CYS A 96 10.45 13.78 31.73
N PRO A 97 11.19 12.90 31.04
CA PRO A 97 12.59 12.60 31.38
C PRO A 97 13.54 13.79 31.17
N SER A 98 13.14 14.78 30.37
CA SER A 98 13.95 15.95 30.02
C SER A 98 13.76 17.11 31.00
N CYS A 99 12.51 17.49 31.28
CA CYS A 99 12.19 18.66 32.10
C CYS A 99 11.49 18.34 33.43
N GLY A 100 11.10 17.08 33.67
CA GLY A 100 10.48 16.64 34.92
C GLY A 100 9.02 17.08 35.11
N THR A 101 8.37 17.63 34.08
CA THR A 101 6.94 18.01 34.15
C THR A 101 6.05 16.78 34.30
N GLU A 102 4.85 16.98 34.81
CA GLU A 102 3.86 15.93 35.06
C GLU A 102 3.31 15.30 33.77
N LYS A 103 2.75 14.10 33.89
CA LYS A 103 2.15 13.34 32.77
C LYS A 103 1.08 14.11 31.99
N GLU A 104 0.38 15.05 32.63
CA GLU A 104 -0.67 15.87 32.00
C GLU A 104 -0.12 16.80 30.91
N ASP A 105 1.19 17.09 30.95
CA ASP A 105 1.92 17.85 29.93
C ASP A 105 2.55 16.95 28.85
N LEU A 106 2.25 15.66 28.83
CA LEU A 106 2.66 14.73 27.79
C LEU A 106 1.46 14.39 26.90
N MET A 107 1.61 14.56 25.58
CA MET A 107 0.54 14.32 24.61
C MET A 107 0.94 13.25 23.60
N TYR A 108 -0.04 12.48 23.14
CA TYR A 108 0.12 11.55 22.01
C TYR A 108 0.34 12.34 20.71
N TRP A 109 1.26 11.88 19.89
CA TRP A 109 1.67 12.47 18.63
C TRP A 109 1.97 11.37 17.60
N THR A 110 1.49 11.56 16.38
CA THR A 110 1.82 10.73 15.22
C THR A 110 2.76 11.52 14.32
N GLU A 111 3.90 10.95 13.94
CA GLU A 111 4.74 11.57 12.91
C GLU A 111 4.00 11.56 11.56
N ASP A 112 4.02 12.70 10.87
CA ASP A 112 3.45 12.92 9.52
C ASP A 112 4.50 12.62 8.44
#